data_AF-A0A0G1CPY9-F1
#
_entry.id   AF-A0A0G1CPY9-F1
#
_cell.length_a   1.000
_cell.length_b   1.000
_cell.length_c   1.000
_cell.angle_alpha   90.00
_cell.angle_beta   90.00
_cell.angle_gamma   90.00
#
_symmetry.space_group_name_H-M   'P 1'
#
loop_
_entity.id
_entity.type
_entity.pdbx_description
1 polymer ?
#
loop_
_entity_poly.entity_id
_entity_poly.type
_entity_poly.pdbx_seq_one_letter_code
_entity_poly.pdbx_strand_id
1 'polypeptide(L)'
;MIPLNQPNQPHRQSGADNNRQRPSRRRHFVASGNEAPTFSVNRLARHKNNFPPANRPMPNNRLAPNEIKQNSQSTTETTRRPAVKIRAQAGASRPRKRLTADSAYSKDSSTKPREKIPDINSDVIRIIPLGGVEEIGKNMTAVEIGDDIVIVDAGLAFPGEDAPGVDYIIPDTTYLEEHRQKIRAVIVTHGHLDHIGGIPYLMEKIGNPPIYTSLLTAVMIKKRQEEFPHLPKLNIQVISPGEKLKAGQMTFRFFATSHTIPDSVGVIQETAYGNIIYTGDIRLEHKNGQLADFEIKTYGNIGKENNLVLMADSTNVEKPGFSFPEKEVQQNVKDIVSRAKGRVIIGTFASLFERIIYIIMACEELGKKVAIEGRAMKTNIEIAKELGLLKVKRGTIISSDELSLHPENQIVILATGAQGDEFAALMRMSQKEHKLVKIKKGDTVLLSSSVIPGNEKSVQKLKDNLSRQGAKIVHYGVANVHSSGHSYQGEVEWIHKMIRPRFFIPVHGNHYMLRVHAEVAMGVGLPEKNIVVPDNGSIIEISDQGRKIGALKQNAGSRVVMVDGLGTNNIQEVVIRDR
;
A
#
# COMPACT_ATOMS: atom_id res chain seq x y z
N MET A 1 -1.78 -21.78 -52.31
CA MET A 1 -1.80 -23.24 -52.03
C MET A 1 -0.55 -23.59 -51.21
N ILE A 2 -0.59 -24.72 -50.50
CA ILE A 2 0.51 -25.37 -49.75
C ILE A 2 1.53 -25.97 -50.76
N PRO A 3 2.84 -26.25 -50.47
CA PRO A 3 3.50 -26.57 -49.18
C PRO A 3 4.81 -25.82 -48.83
N LEU A 4 5.43 -26.22 -47.71
CA LEU A 4 6.81 -25.89 -47.30
C LEU A 4 7.86 -26.69 -48.10
N ASN A 5 9.11 -26.19 -48.14
CA ASN A 5 10.29 -27.01 -47.82
C ASN A 5 11.58 -26.19 -47.58
N GLN A 6 12.52 -26.80 -46.85
CA GLN A 6 13.94 -26.45 -46.65
C GLN A 6 14.75 -27.75 -46.67
N PRO A 7 16.11 -27.76 -46.69
CA PRO A 7 17.08 -26.70 -47.05
C PRO A 7 18.05 -27.18 -48.17
N ASN A 8 19.04 -26.36 -48.54
CA ASN A 8 20.34 -26.86 -49.01
C ASN A 8 21.44 -25.76 -49.06
N GLN A 9 22.69 -26.14 -48.78
CA GLN A 9 23.93 -25.45 -49.22
C GLN A 9 24.83 -26.50 -49.90
N PRO A 10 25.79 -26.11 -50.75
CA PRO A 10 27.16 -26.03 -50.25
C PRO A 10 28.11 -24.98 -50.91
N HIS A 11 28.97 -24.38 -50.06
CA HIS A 11 30.41 -24.09 -50.26
C HIS A 11 31.05 -23.50 -51.56
N ARG A 12 31.90 -22.47 -51.30
CA ARG A 12 33.27 -22.25 -51.87
C ARG A 12 33.37 -21.78 -53.36
N GLN A 13 34.43 -21.08 -53.83
CA GLN A 13 35.58 -20.40 -53.20
C GLN A 13 36.16 -19.30 -54.14
N SER A 14 37.31 -18.70 -53.74
CA SER A 14 38.13 -17.69 -54.44
C SER A 14 37.62 -16.24 -54.39
N GLY A 15 38.48 -15.21 -54.40
CA GLY A 15 39.95 -15.20 -54.42
C GLY A 15 40.50 -14.05 -53.57
N ALA A 16 41.81 -14.05 -53.30
CA ALA A 16 42.50 -12.97 -52.58
C ALA A 16 43.23 -12.06 -53.56
N ASP A 17 43.38 -10.77 -53.20
CA ASP A 17 44.71 -10.19 -53.13
C ASP A 17 44.77 -8.96 -52.18
N ASN A 18 45.97 -8.44 -51.99
CA ASN A 18 46.37 -7.44 -51.02
C ASN A 18 46.17 -6.00 -51.53
N ASN A 19 45.83 -5.08 -50.62
CA ASN A 19 46.63 -3.85 -50.53
C ASN A 19 46.61 -3.21 -49.14
N ARG A 20 47.71 -2.54 -48.77
CA ARG A 20 47.85 -1.76 -47.52
C ARG A 20 47.80 -0.27 -47.85
N GLN A 21 46.78 0.45 -47.40
CA GLN A 21 46.85 1.92 -47.26
C GLN A 21 46.11 2.40 -46.01
N ARG A 22 46.63 3.47 -45.39
CA ARG A 22 46.09 4.08 -44.17
C ARG A 22 44.94 5.05 -44.51
N PRO A 23 43.75 4.97 -43.88
CA PRO A 23 42.81 6.07 -43.86
C PRO A 23 43.19 7.12 -42.81
N SER A 24 42.96 8.39 -43.12
CA SER A 24 43.18 9.53 -42.22
C SER A 24 41.96 9.81 -41.33
N ARG A 25 42.14 10.66 -40.30
CA ARG A 25 41.10 11.00 -39.32
C ARG A 25 39.85 11.61 -39.98
N ARG A 26 38.69 10.97 -39.83
CA ARG A 26 37.38 11.64 -39.81
C ARG A 26 36.75 11.48 -38.43
N ARG A 27 36.24 12.58 -37.87
CA ARG A 27 35.47 12.57 -36.62
C ARG A 27 34.04 12.15 -36.92
N HIS A 28 33.49 11.24 -36.12
CA HIS A 28 32.05 11.06 -35.97
C HIS A 28 31.67 11.35 -34.53
N PHE A 29 30.64 12.17 -34.35
CA PHE A 29 30.02 12.39 -33.05
C PHE A 29 29.24 11.13 -32.69
N VAL A 30 29.64 10.45 -31.62
CA VAL A 30 28.79 9.46 -30.96
C VAL A 30 27.87 10.23 -30.03
N ALA A 31 26.57 10.22 -30.29
CA ALA A 31 25.59 10.71 -29.34
C ALA A 31 25.52 9.73 -28.16
N SER A 32 25.94 10.18 -26.97
CA SER A 32 25.81 9.39 -25.74
C SER A 32 24.34 9.26 -25.37
N GLY A 33 23.78 8.05 -25.47
CA GLY A 33 22.45 7.76 -24.96
C GLY A 33 22.42 7.91 -23.43
N ASN A 34 21.59 8.81 -22.92
CA ASN A 34 21.28 8.85 -21.49
C ASN A 34 20.30 7.73 -21.16
N GLU A 35 20.77 6.67 -20.52
CA GLU A 35 19.87 5.71 -19.88
C GLU A 35 19.12 6.39 -18.72
N ALA A 36 17.81 6.16 -18.63
CA ALA A 36 17.04 6.59 -17.48
C ALA A 36 17.53 5.85 -16.23
N PRO A 37 17.67 6.50 -15.07
CA PRO A 37 18.29 5.89 -13.90
C PRO A 37 17.41 4.78 -13.34
N THR A 38 17.86 3.53 -13.48
CA THR A 38 17.32 2.40 -12.73
C THR A 38 17.52 2.63 -11.24
N PHE A 39 16.46 2.42 -10.45
CA PHE A 39 16.51 2.48 -8.97
C PHE A 39 17.27 1.27 -8.43
N SER A 40 18.60 1.28 -8.54
CA SER A 40 19.44 0.22 -7.99
C SER A 40 19.51 0.31 -6.46
N VAL A 41 19.09 -0.77 -5.79
CA VAL A 41 19.07 -0.97 -4.32
C VAL A 41 20.36 -0.47 -3.64
N ASN A 42 21.52 -0.64 -4.30
CA ASN A 42 22.83 -0.22 -3.83
C ASN A 42 23.01 1.29 -3.57
N ARG A 43 22.08 2.16 -4.01
CA ARG A 43 22.27 3.62 -3.89
C ARG A 43 21.98 4.17 -2.49
N LEU A 44 21.08 3.54 -1.72
CA LEU A 44 20.66 4.01 -0.38
C LEU A 44 21.60 3.55 0.76
N ALA A 45 22.26 2.40 0.59
CA ALA A 45 23.19 1.84 1.58
C ALA A 45 24.38 2.76 1.95
N ARG A 46 24.64 3.83 1.17
CA ARG A 46 25.76 4.77 1.38
C ARG A 46 25.48 5.88 2.40
N HIS A 47 24.27 6.02 2.93
CA HIS A 47 23.88 7.13 3.80
C HIS A 47 23.72 6.81 5.31
N LYS A 48 24.19 5.65 5.79
CA LYS A 48 24.06 5.27 7.22
C LYS A 48 24.74 6.24 8.22
N ASN A 49 25.75 7.01 7.80
CA ASN A 49 26.50 7.92 8.67
C ASN A 49 26.38 9.41 8.26
N ASN A 50 25.26 10.06 8.58
CA ASN A 50 25.19 11.50 8.88
C ASN A 50 23.79 11.92 9.37
N PHE A 51 23.66 12.29 10.65
CA PHE A 51 22.51 13.02 11.19
C PHE A 51 23.02 14.22 12.01
N PRO A 52 22.60 15.47 11.70
CA PRO A 52 22.90 16.62 12.55
C PRO A 52 21.99 16.63 13.79
N PRO A 53 22.45 17.16 14.94
CA PRO A 53 21.61 17.29 16.14
C PRO A 53 20.54 18.37 15.95
N ALA A 54 19.28 18.01 16.13
CA ALA A 54 18.16 18.95 16.04
C ALA A 54 18.03 19.81 17.31
N ASN A 55 18.30 21.12 17.22
CA ASN A 55 17.96 22.05 18.30
C ASN A 55 17.90 23.53 17.86
N ARG A 56 16.67 24.09 17.74
CA ARG A 56 16.31 25.50 18.01
C ARG A 56 14.80 25.72 17.75
N PRO A 57 14.00 26.16 18.74
CA PRO A 57 12.62 26.56 18.51
C PRO A 57 12.53 27.97 17.92
N MET A 58 11.48 28.23 17.14
CA MET A 58 11.07 29.58 16.70
C MET A 58 9.84 30.04 17.50
N PRO A 59 9.64 31.36 17.71
CA PRO A 59 8.71 31.86 18.72
C PRO A 59 7.24 31.66 18.38
N ASN A 60 6.44 31.44 19.42
CA ASN A 60 5.02 31.13 19.36
C ASN A 60 4.19 32.40 19.59
N ASN A 61 3.30 32.77 18.66
CA ASN A 61 2.50 33.99 18.76
C ASN A 61 1.01 33.64 18.96
N ARG A 62 0.54 33.71 20.21
CA ARG A 62 -0.86 33.42 20.58
C ARG A 62 -1.68 34.71 20.60
N LEU A 63 -2.91 34.64 20.09
CA LEU A 63 -3.99 35.58 20.42
C LEU A 63 -5.06 34.83 21.22
N ALA A 64 -5.68 35.51 22.18
CA ALA A 64 -6.66 34.92 23.10
C ALA A 64 -8.10 35.08 22.60
N PRO A 65 -9.03 34.17 22.97
CA PRO A 65 -10.46 34.36 22.75
C PRO A 65 -11.07 35.29 23.82
N ASN A 66 -12.03 36.12 23.43
CA ASN A 66 -12.82 36.95 24.35
C ASN A 66 -14.12 36.24 24.77
N GLU A 67 -14.50 36.39 26.04
CA GLU A 67 -15.82 36.04 26.56
C GLU A 67 -16.89 37.09 26.18
N ILE A 68 -18.14 36.66 25.99
CA ILE A 68 -19.33 37.51 26.14
C ILE A 68 -20.40 36.74 26.94
N LYS A 69 -21.13 37.43 27.81
CA LYS A 69 -21.95 36.87 28.90
C LYS A 69 -23.44 36.66 28.54
N GLN A 70 -24.14 35.88 29.36
CA GLN A 70 -25.59 35.66 29.33
C GLN A 70 -26.39 36.78 30.03
N ASN A 71 -27.59 37.09 29.50
CA ASN A 71 -28.84 37.51 30.17
C ASN A 71 -29.76 38.25 29.16
N SER A 72 -31.10 38.28 29.24
CA SER A 72 -32.08 37.56 30.09
C SER A 72 -33.51 37.66 29.49
N GLN A 73 -34.46 36.91 30.09
CA GLN A 73 -35.96 37.04 30.09
C GLN A 73 -36.59 38.35 29.55
N SER A 74 -37.79 38.40 28.95
CA SER A 74 -38.79 37.43 28.43
C SER A 74 -39.70 38.22 27.43
N THR A 75 -40.99 38.00 27.05
CA THR A 75 -42.21 37.18 27.37
C THR A 75 -43.19 37.43 26.18
N THR A 76 -44.38 36.85 25.93
CA THR A 76 -45.27 35.79 26.49
C THR A 76 -45.40 34.63 25.45
N GLU A 77 -46.49 33.96 25.01
CA GLU A 77 -47.94 33.88 25.30
C GLU A 77 -48.54 32.51 24.84
N THR A 78 -49.88 32.35 24.71
CA THR A 78 -50.54 31.05 24.43
C THR A 78 -51.78 31.08 23.54
N THR A 79 -51.94 30.04 22.69
CA THR A 79 -53.25 29.48 22.26
C THR A 79 -53.17 27.94 22.18
N ARG A 80 -54.32 27.23 22.15
CA ARG A 80 -54.40 25.76 22.25
C ARG A 80 -55.56 25.14 21.46
N ARG A 81 -55.29 23.96 20.87
CA ARG A 81 -56.25 22.85 20.60
C ARG A 81 -57.30 23.08 19.48
N PRO A 82 -58.01 22.03 19.00
CA PRO A 82 -58.06 20.63 19.45
C PRO A 82 -57.56 19.56 18.45
N ALA A 83 -57.61 18.30 18.88
CA ALA A 83 -57.31 17.12 18.08
C ALA A 83 -58.57 16.25 17.91
N VAL A 84 -58.64 15.47 16.82
CA VAL A 84 -59.75 14.55 16.51
C VAL A 84 -59.32 13.10 16.72
N LYS A 85 -60.18 12.30 17.37
CA LYS A 85 -60.06 10.83 17.45
C LYS A 85 -61.04 10.20 16.46
N ILE A 86 -60.60 9.19 15.72
CA ILE A 86 -61.48 8.20 15.08
C ILE A 86 -60.98 6.80 15.49
N ARG A 87 -61.92 5.86 15.71
CA ARG A 87 -61.66 4.50 16.22
C ARG A 87 -61.84 3.47 15.10
N ALA A 88 -61.10 2.37 15.16
CA ALA A 88 -60.96 1.42 14.07
C ALA A 88 -62.21 0.56 13.79
N GLN A 89 -62.27 0.02 12.57
CA GLN A 89 -62.88 -1.28 12.25
C GLN A 89 -61.81 -2.21 11.67
N ALA A 90 -62.02 -3.52 11.79
CA ALA A 90 -61.03 -4.54 11.41
C ALA A 90 -61.37 -5.21 10.07
N GLY A 91 -60.34 -5.51 9.28
CA GLY A 91 -60.42 -6.34 8.08
C GLY A 91 -59.24 -7.30 8.04
N ALA A 92 -59.50 -8.61 8.01
CA ALA A 92 -58.45 -9.61 8.13
C ALA A 92 -57.75 -9.87 6.79
N SER A 93 -56.42 -9.69 6.74
CA SER A 93 -55.57 -10.21 5.67
C SER A 93 -54.27 -10.77 6.23
N ARG A 94 -53.80 -11.90 5.69
CA ARG A 94 -52.66 -12.65 6.23
C ARG A 94 -51.35 -11.83 6.08
N PRO A 95 -50.50 -11.72 7.10
CA PRO A 95 -49.19 -11.09 6.93
C PRO A 95 -48.31 -11.97 6.02
N ARG A 96 -47.86 -11.41 4.89
CA ARG A 96 -46.69 -11.95 4.18
C ARG A 96 -45.50 -11.90 5.15
N LYS A 97 -44.73 -12.99 5.28
CA LYS A 97 -43.43 -12.94 5.96
C LYS A 97 -42.56 -11.89 5.26
N ARG A 98 -42.31 -10.77 5.93
CA ARG A 98 -41.30 -9.80 5.53
C ARG A 98 -39.96 -10.43 5.89
N LEU A 99 -39.16 -10.81 4.90
CA LEU A 99 -37.77 -11.22 5.13
C LEU A 99 -37.01 -9.96 5.56
N THR A 100 -36.72 -9.85 6.85
CA THR A 100 -35.80 -8.85 7.41
C THR A 100 -34.37 -9.35 7.25
N ALA A 101 -33.43 -8.44 6.99
CA ALA A 101 -32.04 -8.77 6.64
C ALA A 101 -31.16 -8.98 7.90
N ASP A 102 -31.71 -9.60 8.94
CA ASP A 102 -31.15 -9.58 10.31
C ASP A 102 -29.98 -10.56 10.51
N SER A 103 -29.41 -11.12 9.43
CA SER A 103 -28.48 -12.25 9.48
C SER A 103 -27.02 -11.95 9.08
N ALA A 104 -26.67 -10.68 8.84
CA ALA A 104 -25.33 -10.30 8.38
C ALA A 104 -24.36 -9.95 9.53
N TYR A 105 -24.79 -9.13 10.50
CA TYR A 105 -23.91 -8.57 11.55
C TYR A 105 -24.42 -8.79 12.99
N SER A 106 -25.49 -9.56 13.21
CA SER A 106 -26.04 -9.80 14.55
C SER A 106 -25.36 -10.97 15.28
N LYS A 107 -24.10 -10.77 15.71
CA LYS A 107 -23.46 -11.58 16.77
C LYS A 107 -22.51 -10.73 17.61
N ASP A 108 -23.04 -10.14 18.68
CA ASP A 108 -22.23 -9.77 19.84
C ASP A 108 -21.47 -11.03 20.31
N SER A 109 -20.14 -11.00 20.16
CA SER A 109 -19.23 -12.06 20.58
C SER A 109 -18.51 -11.73 21.90
N SER A 110 -18.77 -10.56 22.48
CA SER A 110 -17.99 -10.01 23.60
C SER A 110 -18.25 -10.67 24.95
N THR A 111 -19.29 -11.50 25.05
CA THR A 111 -19.79 -12.07 26.32
C THR A 111 -19.41 -13.53 26.57
N LYS A 112 -18.71 -14.19 25.64
CA LYS A 112 -18.07 -15.50 25.91
C LYS A 112 -16.65 -15.29 26.44
N PRO A 113 -16.22 -16.00 27.50
CA PRO A 113 -14.80 -16.08 27.85
C PRO A 113 -14.01 -16.61 26.64
N ARG A 114 -12.87 -15.98 26.31
CA ARG A 114 -11.92 -16.57 25.36
C ARG A 114 -11.46 -17.92 25.92
N GLU A 115 -11.46 -18.96 25.09
CA GLU A 115 -10.81 -20.22 25.45
C GLU A 115 -9.32 -19.96 25.71
N LYS A 116 -8.75 -20.51 26.80
CA LYS A 116 -7.33 -20.31 27.09
C LYS A 116 -6.51 -20.87 25.94
N ILE A 117 -5.77 -19.99 25.27
CA ILE A 117 -4.78 -20.38 24.25
C ILE A 117 -3.72 -21.25 24.95
N PRO A 118 -3.35 -22.42 24.40
CA PRO A 118 -2.35 -23.27 25.01
C PRO A 118 -0.98 -22.59 25.02
N ASP A 119 -0.20 -22.86 26.05
CA ASP A 119 1.20 -22.41 26.13
C ASP A 119 2.01 -23.12 25.03
N ILE A 120 2.96 -22.42 24.40
CA ILE A 120 3.71 -22.92 23.24
C ILE A 120 4.90 -23.79 23.68
N ASN A 121 5.09 -24.95 23.04
CA ASN A 121 6.31 -25.75 23.22
C ASN A 121 7.49 -25.12 22.47
N SER A 122 8.73 -25.34 22.95
CA SER A 122 9.93 -24.75 22.35
C SER A 122 10.33 -25.35 20.98
N ASP A 123 9.73 -26.47 20.57
CA ASP A 123 9.87 -27.08 19.24
C ASP A 123 8.75 -26.68 18.26
N VAL A 124 7.78 -25.87 18.70
CA VAL A 124 6.65 -25.39 17.90
C VAL A 124 6.91 -23.97 17.41
N ILE A 125 6.53 -23.72 16.15
CA ILE A 125 6.45 -22.38 15.57
C ILE A 125 4.98 -22.01 15.50
N ARG A 126 4.59 -20.87 16.08
CA ARG A 126 3.22 -20.36 16.04
C ARG A 126 3.16 -19.07 15.21
N ILE A 127 2.23 -19.01 14.26
CA ILE A 127 1.99 -17.88 13.35
C ILE A 127 0.54 -17.41 13.57
N ILE A 128 0.37 -16.10 13.76
CA ILE A 128 -0.93 -15.47 14.08
C ILE A 128 -1.11 -14.20 13.25
N PRO A 129 -1.88 -14.23 12.14
CA PRO A 129 -2.33 -13.00 11.49
C PRO A 129 -3.40 -12.32 12.37
N LEU A 130 -3.12 -11.09 12.82
CA LEU A 130 -4.01 -10.24 13.64
C LEU A 130 -4.76 -9.18 12.79
N GLY A 131 -4.30 -8.98 11.56
CA GLY A 131 -4.90 -8.15 10.52
C GLY A 131 -4.20 -8.40 9.19
N GLY A 132 -4.88 -8.13 8.06
CA GLY A 132 -4.37 -8.40 6.72
C GLY A 132 -4.79 -9.74 6.11
N VAL A 133 -5.67 -10.48 6.78
CA VAL A 133 -6.37 -11.66 6.22
C VAL A 133 -7.87 -11.44 6.41
N GLU A 134 -8.70 -11.99 5.52
CA GLU A 134 -10.12 -11.60 5.36
C GLU A 134 -10.36 -10.18 4.85
N GLU A 135 -9.31 -9.42 4.53
CA GLU A 135 -9.39 -8.00 4.18
C GLU A 135 -8.20 -7.53 3.33
N ILE A 136 -8.29 -6.31 2.79
CA ILE A 136 -7.14 -5.54 2.29
C ILE A 136 -6.93 -4.38 3.27
N GLY A 137 -5.88 -4.46 4.08
CA GLY A 137 -5.54 -3.44 5.07
C GLY A 137 -5.23 -3.98 6.47
N LYS A 138 -4.81 -3.08 7.36
CA LYS A 138 -4.40 -3.35 8.74
C LYS A 138 -3.46 -4.55 8.94
N ASN A 139 -2.50 -4.75 8.04
CA ASN A 139 -1.59 -5.89 8.08
C ASN A 139 -0.79 -5.94 9.38
N MET A 140 -0.86 -7.08 10.07
CA MET A 140 -0.07 -7.41 11.25
C MET A 140 -0.04 -8.93 11.43
N THR A 141 1.13 -9.55 11.36
CA THR A 141 1.32 -10.98 11.65
C THR A 141 2.35 -11.18 12.76
N ALA A 142 1.99 -11.89 13.82
CA ALA A 142 2.93 -12.29 14.86
C ALA A 142 3.50 -13.70 14.59
N VAL A 143 4.79 -13.88 14.86
CA VAL A 143 5.45 -15.19 14.92
C VAL A 143 6.04 -15.37 16.31
N GLU A 144 5.68 -16.48 16.96
CA GLU A 144 6.11 -16.86 18.30
C GLU A 144 6.90 -18.18 18.25
N ILE A 145 8.06 -18.20 18.91
CA ILE A 145 8.87 -19.40 19.12
C ILE A 145 9.38 -19.37 20.57
N GLY A 146 8.86 -20.28 21.41
CA GLY A 146 9.20 -20.31 22.84
C GLY A 146 8.81 -19.02 23.57
N ASP A 147 9.80 -18.31 24.11
CA ASP A 147 9.60 -17.06 24.85
C ASP A 147 9.77 -15.78 24.03
N ASP A 148 9.99 -15.88 22.71
CA ASP A 148 10.22 -14.74 21.84
C ASP A 148 9.08 -14.57 20.81
N ILE A 149 8.54 -13.36 20.73
CA ILE A 149 7.57 -12.92 19.71
C ILE A 149 8.22 -11.84 18.83
N VAL A 150 8.04 -11.95 17.51
CA VAL A 150 8.30 -10.86 16.56
C VAL A 150 7.06 -10.63 15.70
N ILE A 151 6.78 -9.36 15.43
CA ILE A 151 5.62 -8.91 14.65
C ILE A 151 6.13 -8.44 13.29
N VAL A 152 5.42 -8.78 12.22
CA VAL A 152 5.62 -8.24 10.87
C VAL A 152 4.44 -7.33 10.53
N ASP A 153 4.77 -6.07 10.22
CA ASP A 153 3.88 -4.94 9.96
C ASP A 153 2.90 -4.57 11.09
N ALA A 154 2.40 -3.33 11.04
CA ALA A 154 1.48 -2.75 12.03
C ALA A 154 0.59 -1.69 11.37
N GLY A 155 -0.26 -2.14 10.44
CA GLY A 155 -1.10 -1.30 9.59
C GLY A 155 -2.36 -0.71 10.23
N LEU A 156 -3.08 0.06 9.42
CA LEU A 156 -4.50 0.39 9.59
C LEU A 156 -5.30 0.03 8.33
N ALA A 157 -6.61 -0.03 8.44
CA ALA A 157 -7.55 -0.10 7.32
C ALA A 157 -8.44 1.14 7.32
N PHE A 158 -8.94 1.53 6.15
CA PHE A 158 -9.95 2.58 6.03
C PHE A 158 -11.36 1.97 6.22
N PRO A 159 -12.28 2.67 6.91
CA PRO A 159 -13.66 2.22 7.08
C PRO A 159 -14.46 2.26 5.77
N GLY A 160 -15.51 1.44 5.67
CA GLY A 160 -16.46 1.41 4.55
C GLY A 160 -17.60 2.44 4.66
N GLU A 161 -18.55 2.39 3.72
CA GLU A 161 -19.79 3.21 3.77
C GLU A 161 -20.66 2.89 5.02
N ASP A 162 -20.38 1.79 5.73
CA ASP A 162 -21.10 1.23 6.87
C ASP A 162 -20.60 1.68 8.25
N ALA A 163 -19.46 2.38 8.33
CA ALA A 163 -18.88 2.87 9.59
C ALA A 163 -18.75 4.41 9.61
N PRO A 164 -19.89 5.16 9.56
CA PRO A 164 -19.89 6.63 9.47
C PRO A 164 -19.16 7.29 10.65
N GLY A 165 -18.23 8.18 10.33
CA GLY A 165 -17.44 8.94 11.31
C GLY A 165 -16.42 8.10 12.10
N VAL A 166 -16.05 6.92 11.60
CA VAL A 166 -14.76 6.30 11.96
C VAL A 166 -13.70 6.89 11.03
N ASP A 167 -12.49 7.15 11.53
CA ASP A 167 -11.36 7.55 10.69
C ASP A 167 -10.58 6.32 10.20
N TYR A 168 -10.29 5.37 11.10
CA TYR A 168 -9.46 4.19 10.82
C TYR A 168 -9.91 2.95 11.63
N ILE A 169 -9.55 1.77 11.12
CA ILE A 169 -9.66 0.47 11.81
C ILE A 169 -8.26 -0.10 12.00
N ILE A 170 -7.97 -0.71 13.15
CA ILE A 170 -6.65 -1.28 13.52
C ILE A 170 -6.79 -2.73 14.04
N PRO A 171 -5.70 -3.52 14.12
CA PRO A 171 -5.72 -4.90 14.61
C PRO A 171 -6.12 -5.04 16.08
N ASP A 172 -6.65 -6.22 16.45
CA ASP A 172 -6.93 -6.58 17.85
C ASP A 172 -5.66 -7.06 18.57
N THR A 173 -4.92 -6.14 19.18
CA THR A 173 -3.62 -6.44 19.83
C THR A 173 -3.71 -7.17 21.17
N THR A 174 -4.89 -7.64 21.63
CA THR A 174 -5.05 -8.30 22.94
C THR A 174 -4.01 -9.39 23.22
N TYR A 175 -3.75 -10.29 22.27
CA TYR A 175 -2.74 -11.34 22.45
C TYR A 175 -1.33 -10.79 22.69
N LEU A 176 -0.96 -9.71 21.99
CA LEU A 176 0.34 -9.05 22.13
C LEU A 176 0.43 -8.21 23.40
N GLU A 177 -0.68 -7.71 23.92
CA GLU A 177 -0.75 -7.01 25.20
C GLU A 177 -0.60 -7.99 26.38
N GLU A 178 -1.24 -9.16 26.30
CA GLU A 178 -1.10 -10.27 27.26
C GLU A 178 0.33 -10.88 27.26
N HIS A 179 1.00 -10.88 26.11
CA HIS A 179 2.34 -11.47 25.92
C HIS A 179 3.45 -10.43 25.71
N ARG A 180 3.23 -9.17 26.11
CA ARG A 180 4.12 -8.01 25.93
C ARG A 180 5.59 -8.29 26.28
N GLN A 181 5.83 -9.02 27.36
CA GLN A 181 7.15 -9.45 27.86
C GLN A 181 7.92 -10.39 26.91
N LYS A 182 7.24 -11.06 25.97
CA LYS A 182 7.88 -11.90 24.94
C LYS A 182 8.30 -11.13 23.70
N ILE A 183 7.76 -9.93 23.46
CA ILE A 183 7.96 -9.21 22.20
C ILE A 183 9.40 -8.70 22.11
N ARG A 184 10.07 -8.96 20.97
CA ARG A 184 11.49 -8.63 20.72
C ARG A 184 11.69 -7.58 19.65
N ALA A 185 10.82 -7.55 18.65
CA ALA A 185 10.88 -6.60 17.55
C ALA A 185 9.52 -6.47 16.84
N VAL A 186 9.32 -5.31 16.21
CA VAL A 186 8.41 -5.15 15.07
C VAL A 186 9.30 -5.00 13.84
N ILE A 187 9.04 -5.76 12.79
CA ILE A 187 9.68 -5.67 11.48
C ILE A 187 8.67 -5.06 10.52
N VAL A 188 9.06 -4.06 9.74
CA VAL A 188 8.17 -3.41 8.76
C VAL A 188 8.71 -3.62 7.34
N THR A 189 7.84 -4.06 6.44
CA THR A 189 8.16 -4.37 5.04
C THR A 189 8.30 -3.13 4.18
N HIS A 190 7.36 -2.19 4.29
CA HIS A 190 7.32 -0.97 3.48
C HIS A 190 6.43 0.13 4.08
N GLY A 191 6.45 1.33 3.47
CA GLY A 191 5.86 2.55 4.04
C GLY A 191 4.41 2.87 3.71
N HIS A 192 3.56 1.90 3.34
CA HIS A 192 2.12 2.18 3.14
C HIS A 192 1.33 2.10 4.46
N LEU A 193 0.18 2.76 4.54
CA LEU A 193 -0.56 2.96 5.81
C LEU A 193 -1.20 1.67 6.34
N ASP A 194 -1.53 0.75 5.45
CA ASP A 194 -1.89 -0.64 5.69
C ASP A 194 -0.73 -1.51 6.22
N HIS A 195 0.49 -0.95 6.36
CA HIS A 195 1.64 -1.60 7.01
C HIS A 195 2.25 -0.77 8.14
N ILE A 196 2.10 0.58 8.14
CA ILE A 196 2.67 1.48 9.17
C ILE A 196 1.67 2.32 9.96
N GLY A 197 0.42 2.42 9.50
CA GLY A 197 -0.52 3.42 10.01
C GLY A 197 -1.05 3.13 11.42
N GLY A 198 -1.03 1.87 11.85
CA GLY A 198 -1.39 1.44 13.20
C GLY A 198 -0.31 1.74 14.25
N ILE A 199 0.94 1.95 13.84
CA ILE A 199 2.10 2.11 14.75
C ILE A 199 1.83 3.10 15.92
N PRO A 200 1.35 4.34 15.70
CA PRO A 200 1.09 5.27 16.81
C PRO A 200 0.04 4.76 17.80
N TYR A 201 -0.95 4.01 17.32
CA TYR A 201 -2.08 3.53 18.13
C TYR A 201 -1.79 2.23 18.92
N LEU A 202 -0.71 1.52 18.56
CA LEU A 202 -0.44 0.16 19.00
C LEU A 202 0.86 0.00 19.78
N MET A 203 1.93 0.74 19.41
CA MET A 203 3.27 0.48 19.97
C MET A 203 3.33 0.58 21.49
N GLU A 204 2.69 1.58 22.11
CA GLU A 204 2.72 1.72 23.57
C GLU A 204 2.04 0.56 24.31
N LYS A 205 0.96 0.03 23.74
CA LYS A 205 0.20 -1.13 24.30
C LYS A 205 1.09 -2.37 24.33
N ILE A 206 1.73 -2.68 23.19
CA ILE A 206 2.66 -3.80 23.04
C ILE A 206 4.08 -3.54 23.61
N GLY A 207 4.30 -2.42 24.29
CA GLY A 207 5.53 -2.15 25.05
C GLY A 207 6.66 -1.42 24.34
N ASN A 208 6.39 -0.78 23.20
CA ASN A 208 7.34 -0.01 22.38
C ASN A 208 8.62 -0.79 22.04
N PRO A 209 8.51 -2.00 21.46
CA PRO A 209 9.66 -2.78 21.04
C PRO A 209 10.45 -2.06 19.93
N PRO A 210 11.72 -2.44 19.68
CA PRO A 210 12.49 -1.93 18.55
C PRO A 210 11.80 -2.21 17.22
N ILE A 211 11.69 -1.19 16.37
CA ILE A 211 11.12 -1.26 15.02
C ILE A 211 12.27 -1.35 14.00
N TYR A 212 12.31 -2.41 13.21
CA TYR A 212 13.33 -2.62 12.17
C TYR A 212 12.71 -2.47 10.79
N THR A 213 13.29 -1.59 9.97
CA THR A 213 12.69 -1.20 8.68
C THR A 213 13.70 -0.58 7.72
N SER A 214 13.36 -0.50 6.44
CA SER A 214 14.11 0.28 5.43
C SER A 214 14.10 1.80 5.69
N LEU A 215 14.97 2.55 5.01
CA LEU A 215 15.26 3.96 5.34
C LEU A 215 14.10 4.89 5.00
N LEU A 216 13.48 4.75 3.83
CA LEU A 216 12.30 5.55 3.45
C LEU A 216 11.16 5.35 4.45
N THR A 217 10.86 4.08 4.75
CA THR A 217 9.83 3.67 5.71
C THR A 217 10.12 4.20 7.12
N ALA A 218 11.38 4.16 7.58
CA ALA A 218 11.78 4.76 8.86
C ALA A 218 11.46 6.26 8.95
N VAL A 219 11.64 7.02 7.86
CA VAL A 219 11.31 8.45 7.81
C VAL A 219 9.80 8.65 7.76
N MET A 220 9.05 7.84 7.02
CA MET A 220 7.59 7.92 6.96
C MET A 220 6.93 7.60 8.31
N ILE A 221 7.41 6.59 9.03
CA ILE A 221 6.96 6.28 10.40
C ILE A 221 7.25 7.46 11.34
N LYS A 222 8.47 8.02 11.30
CA LYS A 222 8.80 9.23 12.08
C LYS A 222 7.89 10.41 11.74
N LYS A 223 7.57 10.59 10.46
CA LYS A 223 6.71 11.70 9.99
C LYS A 223 5.26 11.54 10.43
N ARG A 224 4.73 10.31 10.49
CA ARG A 224 3.42 10.00 11.08
C ARG A 224 3.43 10.21 12.61
N GLN A 225 4.52 9.85 13.29
CA GLN A 225 4.66 10.04 14.74
C GLN A 225 4.68 11.52 15.17
N GLU A 226 5.05 12.47 14.30
CA GLU A 226 4.94 13.91 14.58
C GLU A 226 3.50 14.37 14.89
N GLU A 227 2.48 13.64 14.41
CA GLU A 227 1.07 13.93 14.69
C GLU A 227 0.65 13.49 16.11
N PHE A 228 1.49 12.70 16.80
CA PHE A 228 1.24 12.14 18.12
C PHE A 228 2.33 12.55 19.14
N PRO A 229 2.57 13.87 19.36
CA PRO A 229 3.69 14.37 20.18
C PRO A 229 3.56 14.08 21.68
N HIS A 230 2.45 13.48 22.11
CA HIS A 230 2.19 13.04 23.48
C HIS A 230 2.65 11.60 23.76
N LEU A 231 2.91 10.80 22.72
CA LEU A 231 3.32 9.40 22.85
C LEU A 231 4.83 9.25 23.13
N PRO A 232 5.26 8.09 23.66
CA PRO A 232 6.67 7.72 23.74
C PRO A 232 7.40 7.80 22.38
N LYS A 233 8.71 8.04 22.42
CA LYS A 233 9.56 7.99 21.22
C LYS A 233 9.72 6.54 20.75
N LEU A 234 9.53 6.31 19.46
CA LEU A 234 9.73 5.00 18.82
C LEU A 234 11.22 4.68 18.66
N ASN A 235 11.61 3.45 18.98
CA ASN A 235 12.97 2.93 18.80
C ASN A 235 13.14 2.35 17.38
N ILE A 236 13.33 3.23 16.38
CA ILE A 236 13.39 2.84 14.96
C ILE A 236 14.84 2.65 14.50
N GLN A 237 15.16 1.45 14.02
CA GLN A 237 16.47 1.03 13.52
C GLN A 237 16.40 0.72 12.01
N VAL A 238 17.38 1.20 11.25
CA VAL A 238 17.38 1.08 9.77
C VAL A 238 18.16 -0.16 9.33
N ILE A 239 17.45 -1.10 8.71
CA ILE A 239 18.02 -2.30 8.08
C ILE A 239 18.23 -2.09 6.58
N SER A 240 18.83 -3.06 5.89
CA SER A 240 18.99 -3.08 4.45
C SER A 240 18.92 -4.52 3.91
N PRO A 241 18.51 -4.72 2.64
CA PRO A 241 18.53 -6.05 2.02
C PRO A 241 19.89 -6.75 2.14
N GLY A 242 19.88 -8.02 2.54
CA GLY A 242 21.07 -8.82 2.81
C GLY A 242 21.65 -8.69 4.22
N GLU A 243 21.23 -7.72 5.04
CA GLU A 243 21.65 -7.66 6.44
C GLU A 243 20.95 -8.73 7.29
N LYS A 244 21.65 -9.26 8.30
CA LYS A 244 21.08 -10.15 9.32
C LYS A 244 20.74 -9.38 10.59
N LEU A 245 19.57 -9.69 11.15
CA LEU A 245 19.07 -9.19 12.43
C LEU A 245 18.88 -10.38 13.38
N LYS A 246 19.21 -10.21 14.67
CA LYS A 246 18.82 -11.13 15.74
C LYS A 246 17.91 -10.40 16.73
N ALA A 247 16.76 -10.99 17.03
CA ALA A 247 15.77 -10.46 17.97
C ALA A 247 15.28 -11.61 18.88
N GLY A 248 15.62 -11.55 20.17
CA GLY A 248 15.59 -12.75 21.02
C GLY A 248 16.58 -13.79 20.51
N GLN A 249 16.15 -15.05 20.40
CA GLN A 249 16.89 -16.13 19.75
C GLN A 249 16.62 -16.21 18.23
N MET A 250 15.55 -15.57 17.74
CA MET A 250 15.17 -15.62 16.32
C MET A 250 16.11 -14.78 15.45
N THR A 251 16.42 -15.28 14.26
CA THR A 251 17.31 -14.62 13.28
C THR A 251 16.54 -14.33 12.00
N PHE A 252 16.71 -13.12 11.48
CA PHE A 252 16.00 -12.59 10.31
C PHE A 252 17.00 -12.05 9.28
N ARG A 253 16.61 -12.10 8.01
CA ARG A 253 17.31 -11.47 6.89
C ARG A 253 16.30 -10.88 5.90
N PHE A 254 16.73 -9.87 5.14
CA PHE A 254 15.84 -9.10 4.27
C PHE A 254 16.20 -9.29 2.79
N PHE A 255 15.22 -9.29 1.91
CA PHE A 255 15.41 -9.23 0.46
C PHE A 255 14.60 -8.07 -0.13
N ALA A 256 15.11 -7.44 -1.19
CA ALA A 256 14.38 -6.36 -1.86
C ALA A 256 13.21 -6.95 -2.67
N THR A 257 12.06 -6.28 -2.63
CA THR A 257 10.89 -6.61 -3.45
C THR A 257 10.53 -5.44 -4.36
N SER A 258 9.74 -5.70 -5.40
CA SER A 258 9.22 -4.68 -6.30
C SER A 258 7.78 -4.33 -5.89
N HIS A 259 7.55 -3.10 -5.46
CA HIS A 259 6.21 -2.58 -5.12
C HIS A 259 6.04 -1.14 -5.64
N THR A 260 4.94 -0.44 -5.34
CA THR A 260 4.72 0.96 -5.75
C THR A 260 5.42 2.02 -4.90
N ILE A 261 6.15 1.61 -3.86
CA ILE A 261 7.03 2.44 -3.05
C ILE A 261 8.47 1.89 -3.08
N PRO A 262 9.51 2.75 -3.18
CA PRO A 262 10.89 2.32 -2.99
C PRO A 262 11.12 1.70 -1.62
N ASP A 263 12.27 1.04 -1.44
CA ASP A 263 12.71 0.52 -0.14
C ASP A 263 11.78 -0.56 0.46
N SER A 264 10.93 -1.18 -0.37
CA SER A 264 10.13 -2.35 -0.01
C SER A 264 11.00 -3.60 0.17
N VAL A 265 10.75 -4.35 1.24
CA VAL A 265 11.50 -5.58 1.56
C VAL A 265 10.58 -6.73 1.98
N GLY A 266 10.91 -7.92 1.51
CA GLY A 266 10.45 -9.18 2.07
C GLY A 266 11.35 -9.64 3.22
N VAL A 267 10.75 -10.39 4.15
CA VAL A 267 11.37 -10.86 5.39
C VAL A 267 11.57 -12.37 5.32
N ILE A 268 12.74 -12.85 5.74
CA ILE A 268 13.01 -14.28 5.90
C ILE A 268 13.54 -14.53 7.30
N GLN A 269 12.79 -15.34 8.06
CA GLN A 269 13.16 -15.78 9.39
C GLN A 269 13.78 -17.18 9.30
N GLU A 270 15.02 -17.28 9.77
CA GLU A 270 15.79 -18.52 9.79
C GLU A 270 15.38 -19.34 11.03
N THR A 271 14.91 -20.58 10.82
CA THR A 271 14.56 -21.50 11.91
C THR A 271 15.27 -22.84 11.76
N ALA A 272 15.32 -23.65 12.83
CA ALA A 272 15.92 -24.99 12.81
C ALA A 272 15.27 -25.96 11.79
N TYR A 273 14.04 -25.69 11.34
CA TYR A 273 13.29 -26.55 10.43
C TYR A 273 13.22 -26.01 8.99
N GLY A 274 13.66 -24.77 8.77
CA GLY A 274 13.68 -24.07 7.48
C GLY A 274 13.27 -22.60 7.58
N ASN A 275 13.28 -21.90 6.44
CA ASN A 275 12.91 -20.49 6.34
C ASN A 275 11.40 -20.29 6.45
N ILE A 276 10.96 -19.33 7.28
CA ILE A 276 9.64 -18.70 7.16
C ILE A 276 9.85 -17.45 6.30
N ILE A 277 9.12 -17.34 5.18
CA ILE A 277 9.24 -16.25 4.21
C ILE A 277 7.94 -15.44 4.26
N TYR A 278 8.03 -14.13 4.44
CA TYR A 278 6.94 -13.17 4.23
C TYR A 278 7.34 -12.26 3.07
N THR A 279 6.58 -12.23 1.98
CA THR A 279 6.95 -11.39 0.82
C THR A 279 6.82 -9.89 1.10
N GLY A 280 5.92 -9.50 2.01
CA GLY A 280 5.30 -8.18 1.94
C GLY A 280 4.53 -8.02 0.61
N ASP A 281 4.12 -6.80 0.30
CA ASP A 281 3.40 -6.52 -0.92
C ASP A 281 4.33 -6.52 -2.14
N ILE A 282 3.88 -7.13 -3.23
CA ILE A 282 4.79 -7.56 -4.29
C ILE A 282 4.12 -7.61 -5.66
N ARG A 283 4.67 -6.86 -6.62
CA ARG A 283 4.61 -7.16 -8.06
C ARG A 283 5.96 -7.72 -8.50
N LEU A 284 6.08 -8.17 -9.75
CA LEU A 284 7.38 -8.48 -10.34
C LEU A 284 7.71 -7.55 -11.50
N GLU A 285 8.93 -7.02 -11.54
CA GLU A 285 9.37 -6.22 -12.68
C GLU A 285 9.66 -7.11 -13.90
N HIS A 286 8.88 -6.93 -14.97
CA HIS A 286 9.01 -7.68 -16.22
C HIS A 286 8.87 -6.79 -17.47
N LYS A 287 9.11 -7.39 -18.64
CA LYS A 287 8.79 -6.84 -19.96
C LYS A 287 8.21 -7.95 -20.82
N ASN A 288 6.98 -7.80 -21.32
CA ASN A 288 6.28 -8.84 -22.08
C ASN A 288 6.23 -10.22 -21.36
N GLY A 289 6.11 -10.23 -20.02
CA GLY A 289 6.17 -11.45 -19.20
C GLY A 289 7.59 -11.98 -18.93
N GLN A 290 8.63 -11.46 -19.59
CA GLN A 290 10.02 -11.79 -19.26
C GLN A 290 10.46 -10.98 -18.03
N LEU A 291 10.68 -11.68 -16.92
CA LEU A 291 11.11 -11.12 -15.64
C LEU A 291 12.52 -10.52 -15.70
N ALA A 292 12.75 -9.48 -14.90
CA ALA A 292 14.05 -8.84 -14.77
C ALA A 292 15.06 -9.72 -14.01
N ASP A 293 16.34 -9.63 -14.38
CA ASP A 293 17.42 -10.47 -13.84
C ASP A 293 17.54 -10.42 -12.31
N PHE A 294 17.19 -9.31 -11.68
CA PHE A 294 17.25 -9.17 -10.23
C PHE A 294 16.13 -9.94 -9.52
N GLU A 295 14.94 -10.05 -10.12
CA GLU A 295 13.84 -10.89 -9.61
C GLU A 295 14.28 -12.36 -9.69
N ILE A 296 14.70 -12.79 -10.89
CA ILE A 296 15.18 -14.16 -11.17
C ILE A 296 16.32 -14.54 -10.22
N LYS A 297 17.27 -13.64 -9.97
CA LYS A 297 18.38 -13.84 -9.03
C LYS A 297 17.93 -13.89 -7.56
N THR A 298 16.91 -13.12 -7.17
CA THR A 298 16.44 -13.04 -5.78
C THR A 298 15.68 -14.31 -5.41
N TYR A 299 14.58 -14.61 -6.12
CA TYR A 299 13.80 -15.82 -5.85
C TYR A 299 14.54 -17.10 -6.25
N GLY A 300 15.42 -17.04 -7.26
CA GLY A 300 16.32 -18.14 -7.64
C GLY A 300 17.50 -18.37 -6.68
N ASN A 301 17.70 -17.52 -5.67
CA ASN A 301 18.58 -17.81 -4.54
C ASN A 301 17.77 -18.36 -3.36
N ILE A 302 16.65 -17.71 -3.02
CA ILE A 302 15.73 -18.19 -1.97
C ILE A 302 15.29 -19.63 -2.25
N GLY A 303 14.93 -19.96 -3.49
CA GLY A 303 14.51 -21.30 -3.95
C GLY A 303 15.57 -22.40 -3.91
N LYS A 304 16.81 -22.11 -3.47
CA LYS A 304 17.86 -23.11 -3.21
C LYS A 304 17.94 -23.50 -1.72
N GLU A 305 17.22 -22.79 -0.87
CA GLU A 305 17.24 -22.97 0.59
C GLU A 305 16.09 -23.89 1.05
N ASN A 306 16.17 -24.41 2.27
CA ASN A 306 15.10 -25.20 2.87
C ASN A 306 13.95 -24.28 3.31
N ASN A 307 12.99 -24.03 2.44
CA ASN A 307 11.88 -23.11 2.70
C ASN A 307 10.69 -23.84 3.36
N LEU A 308 10.41 -23.48 4.62
CA LEU A 308 9.39 -24.12 5.45
C LEU A 308 8.00 -23.54 5.18
N VAL A 309 7.86 -22.21 5.17
CA VAL A 309 6.59 -21.51 4.94
C VAL A 309 6.80 -20.37 3.96
N LEU A 310 5.84 -20.19 3.06
CA LEU A 310 5.62 -18.93 2.36
C LEU A 310 4.33 -18.28 2.87
N MET A 311 4.44 -16.99 3.20
CA MET A 311 3.34 -16.04 3.34
C MET A 311 3.47 -15.02 2.21
N ALA A 312 2.46 -14.92 1.35
CA ALA A 312 2.50 -14.08 0.16
C ALA A 312 1.18 -13.33 -0.12
N ASP A 313 1.34 -12.12 -0.68
CA ASP A 313 0.30 -11.20 -1.14
C ASP A 313 -0.72 -11.87 -2.09
N SER A 314 -2.01 -11.68 -1.82
CA SER A 314 -3.12 -12.29 -2.56
C SER A 314 -3.98 -11.27 -3.33
N THR A 315 -3.70 -9.97 -3.20
CA THR A 315 -4.60 -8.85 -3.55
C THR A 315 -5.13 -8.88 -4.99
N ASN A 316 -4.31 -9.38 -5.92
CA ASN A 316 -4.63 -9.44 -7.36
C ASN A 316 -4.64 -10.87 -7.91
N VAL A 317 -4.60 -11.91 -7.08
CA VAL A 317 -4.40 -13.30 -7.54
C VAL A 317 -5.55 -13.84 -8.42
N GLU A 318 -6.74 -13.24 -8.33
CA GLU A 318 -7.88 -13.49 -9.23
C GLU A 318 -7.65 -13.03 -10.68
N LYS A 319 -6.64 -12.18 -10.93
CA LYS A 319 -6.41 -11.50 -12.21
C LYS A 319 -5.41 -12.34 -13.02
N PRO A 320 -5.81 -12.92 -14.17
CA PRO A 320 -4.97 -13.86 -14.89
C PRO A 320 -3.76 -13.19 -15.55
N GLY A 321 -2.70 -13.97 -15.76
CA GLY A 321 -1.48 -13.50 -16.42
C GLY A 321 -0.60 -12.64 -15.50
N PHE A 322 -0.01 -11.57 -16.05
CA PHE A 322 0.94 -10.70 -15.37
C PHE A 322 0.39 -9.27 -15.27
N SER A 323 0.73 -8.56 -14.21
CA SER A 323 0.48 -7.12 -14.04
C SER A 323 1.09 -6.30 -15.19
N PHE A 324 0.59 -5.09 -15.44
CA PHE A 324 1.12 -4.25 -16.52
C PHE A 324 2.46 -3.58 -16.09
N PRO A 325 3.54 -3.57 -16.88
CA PRO A 325 4.83 -3.03 -16.42
C PRO A 325 4.79 -1.55 -16.03
N GLU A 326 5.27 -1.21 -14.84
CA GLU A 326 5.33 0.18 -14.36
C GLU A 326 6.19 1.07 -15.28
N LYS A 327 7.25 0.52 -15.87
CA LYS A 327 8.10 1.22 -16.86
C LYS A 327 7.33 1.63 -18.14
N GLU A 328 6.32 0.86 -18.53
CA GLU A 328 5.44 1.20 -19.65
C GLU A 328 4.38 2.22 -19.23
N VAL A 329 3.85 2.15 -18.00
CA VAL A 329 3.01 3.22 -17.42
C VAL A 329 3.75 4.54 -17.42
N GLN A 330 4.98 4.55 -16.91
CA GLN A 330 5.88 5.69 -16.87
C GLN A 330 6.06 6.32 -18.25
N GLN A 331 6.40 5.53 -19.28
CA GLN A 331 6.52 6.02 -20.65
C GLN A 331 5.18 6.54 -21.21
N ASN A 332 4.06 5.84 -21.00
CA ASN A 332 2.74 6.28 -21.46
C ASN A 332 2.31 7.61 -20.83
N VAL A 333 2.61 7.83 -19.55
CA VAL A 333 2.37 9.11 -18.86
C VAL A 333 3.26 10.22 -19.45
N LYS A 334 4.55 9.95 -19.70
CA LYS A 334 5.48 10.89 -20.37
C LYS A 334 5.01 11.25 -21.80
N ASP A 335 4.48 10.29 -22.53
CA ASP A 335 3.90 10.49 -23.87
C ASP A 335 2.63 11.35 -23.84
N ILE A 336 1.73 11.13 -22.87
CA ILE A 336 0.55 11.98 -22.67
C ILE A 336 0.97 13.41 -22.29
N VAL A 337 1.93 13.55 -21.36
CA VAL A 337 2.42 14.85 -20.87
C VAL A 337 3.12 15.65 -21.97
N SER A 338 3.92 15.01 -22.82
CA SER A 338 4.62 15.66 -23.94
C SER A 338 3.66 16.10 -25.06
N ARG A 339 2.66 15.28 -25.40
CA ARG A 339 1.69 15.55 -26.48
C ARG A 339 0.56 16.53 -26.10
N ALA A 340 0.44 16.91 -24.82
CA ALA A 340 -0.60 17.81 -24.33
C ALA A 340 -0.42 19.25 -24.84
N LYS A 341 -1.49 19.82 -25.43
CA LYS A 341 -1.52 21.19 -25.99
C LYS A 341 -1.82 22.28 -24.95
N GLY A 342 -2.32 21.91 -23.77
CA GLY A 342 -2.60 22.78 -22.64
C GLY A 342 -2.07 22.15 -21.36
N ARG A 343 -2.59 22.58 -20.20
CA ARG A 343 -2.15 22.07 -18.90
C ARG A 343 -2.51 20.59 -18.74
N VAL A 344 -1.66 19.85 -18.03
CA VAL A 344 -1.96 18.47 -17.61
C VAL A 344 -2.20 18.43 -16.10
N ILE A 345 -3.29 17.82 -15.67
CA ILE A 345 -3.64 17.67 -14.25
C ILE A 345 -3.66 16.16 -13.96
N ILE A 346 -2.71 15.67 -13.17
CA ILE A 346 -2.53 14.23 -12.94
C ILE A 346 -3.04 13.89 -11.54
N GLY A 347 -4.20 13.23 -11.49
CA GLY A 347 -4.73 12.63 -10.28
C GLY A 347 -4.04 11.29 -9.99
N THR A 348 -3.46 11.16 -8.79
CA THR A 348 -2.85 9.91 -8.33
C THR A 348 -2.88 9.80 -6.81
N PHE A 349 -2.67 8.59 -6.26
CA PHE A 349 -2.46 8.40 -4.82
C PHE A 349 -1.09 8.94 -4.39
N ALA A 350 -1.00 9.48 -3.17
CA ALA A 350 0.28 9.93 -2.60
C ALA A 350 1.24 8.77 -2.26
N SER A 351 0.73 7.55 -2.09
CA SER A 351 1.49 6.32 -1.81
C SER A 351 2.19 5.72 -3.03
N LEU A 352 1.81 6.12 -4.25
CA LEU A 352 2.45 5.73 -5.52
C LEU A 352 3.77 6.51 -5.72
N PHE A 353 4.70 6.31 -4.78
CA PHE A 353 5.87 7.14 -4.55
C PHE A 353 6.85 7.10 -5.74
N GLU A 354 7.07 5.91 -6.33
CA GLU A 354 7.88 5.75 -7.54
C GLU A 354 7.32 6.57 -8.72
N ARG A 355 6.01 6.45 -8.94
CA ARG A 355 5.31 7.08 -10.07
C ARG A 355 5.33 8.60 -9.97
N ILE A 356 5.18 9.14 -8.75
CA ILE A 356 5.31 10.57 -8.47
C ILE A 356 6.73 11.07 -8.81
N ILE A 357 7.77 10.37 -8.34
CA ILE A 357 9.17 10.74 -8.64
C ILE A 357 9.42 10.72 -10.15
N TYR A 358 9.02 9.65 -10.84
CA TYR A 358 9.20 9.53 -12.30
C TYR A 358 8.50 10.68 -13.04
N ILE A 359 7.24 11.01 -12.69
CA ILE A 359 6.49 12.07 -13.38
C ILE A 359 7.22 13.42 -13.23
N ILE A 360 7.74 13.75 -12.05
CA ILE A 360 8.47 15.01 -11.85
C ILE A 360 9.76 15.04 -12.71
N MET A 361 10.50 13.93 -12.76
CA MET A 361 11.71 13.80 -13.58
C MET A 361 11.41 13.90 -15.09
N ALA A 362 10.34 13.24 -15.56
CA ALA A 362 9.88 13.32 -16.94
C ALA A 362 9.39 14.74 -17.30
N CYS A 363 8.77 15.46 -16.37
CA CYS A 363 8.42 16.87 -16.56
C CYS A 363 9.66 17.75 -16.73
N GLU A 364 10.71 17.54 -15.91
CA GLU A 364 11.96 18.28 -16.06
C GLU A 364 12.65 18.03 -17.41
N GLU A 365 12.68 16.78 -17.85
CA GLU A 365 13.24 16.39 -19.16
C GLU A 365 12.49 17.06 -20.32
N LEU A 366 11.16 17.20 -20.19
CA LEU A 366 10.28 17.90 -21.13
C LEU A 366 10.26 19.43 -20.95
N GLY A 367 11.08 20.00 -20.05
CA GLY A 367 11.12 21.44 -19.76
C GLY A 367 9.86 22.00 -19.09
N LYS A 368 8.99 21.14 -18.56
CA LYS A 368 7.71 21.48 -17.93
C LYS A 368 7.86 21.85 -16.46
N LYS A 369 6.88 22.59 -15.95
CA LYS A 369 6.76 23.05 -14.56
C LYS A 369 5.76 22.20 -13.81
N VAL A 370 6.07 21.82 -12.58
CA VAL A 370 5.23 20.97 -11.75
C VAL A 370 4.73 21.74 -10.53
N ALA A 371 3.43 22.01 -10.48
CA ALA A 371 2.76 22.34 -9.23
C ALA A 371 2.28 21.04 -8.55
N ILE A 372 2.29 21.01 -7.22
CA ILE A 372 1.85 19.87 -6.42
C ILE A 372 0.64 20.32 -5.61
N GLU A 373 -0.40 19.49 -5.49
CA GLU A 373 -1.55 19.77 -4.63
C GLU A 373 -2.05 18.56 -3.82
N GLY A 374 -2.32 18.82 -2.53
CA GLY A 374 -2.59 17.82 -1.51
C GLY A 374 -1.45 17.71 -0.48
N ARG A 375 -1.79 17.65 0.81
CA ARG A 375 -0.80 17.69 1.91
C ARG A 375 0.13 16.47 1.88
N ALA A 376 -0.42 15.26 1.84
CA ALA A 376 0.35 14.01 1.82
C ALA A 376 1.34 13.95 0.64
N MET A 377 0.93 14.38 -0.55
CA MET A 377 1.81 14.40 -1.73
C MET A 377 2.96 15.40 -1.58
N LYS A 378 2.72 16.59 -0.99
CA LYS A 378 3.77 17.55 -0.64
C LYS A 378 4.75 16.95 0.38
N THR A 379 4.26 16.33 1.45
CA THR A 379 5.10 15.65 2.46
C THR A 379 6.00 14.57 1.83
N ASN A 380 5.42 13.70 0.99
CA ASN A 380 6.15 12.59 0.37
C ASN A 380 7.24 13.08 -0.61
N ILE A 381 6.98 14.17 -1.34
CA ILE A 381 7.96 14.78 -2.25
C ILE A 381 9.10 15.46 -1.48
N GLU A 382 8.84 16.08 -0.34
CA GLU A 382 9.91 16.62 0.52
C GLU A 382 10.77 15.50 1.13
N ILE A 383 10.17 14.40 1.61
CA ILE A 383 10.90 13.19 2.05
C ILE A 383 11.77 12.64 0.91
N ALA A 384 11.24 12.57 -0.33
CA ALA A 384 11.99 12.11 -1.49
C ALA A 384 13.20 13.01 -1.81
N LYS A 385 13.10 14.32 -1.57
CA LYS A 385 14.21 15.28 -1.74
C LYS A 385 15.25 15.15 -0.62
N GLU A 386 14.81 15.04 0.64
CA GLU A 386 15.66 14.87 1.82
C GLU A 386 16.52 13.60 1.72
N LEU A 387 15.90 12.47 1.35
CA LEU A 387 16.59 11.20 1.12
C LEU A 387 17.35 11.14 -0.22
N GLY A 388 17.32 12.20 -1.03
CA GLY A 388 18.02 12.27 -2.31
C GLY A 388 17.48 11.32 -3.39
N LEU A 389 16.29 10.72 -3.19
CA LEU A 389 15.57 9.90 -4.16
C LEU A 389 15.08 10.73 -5.35
N LEU A 390 14.64 11.96 -5.09
CA LEU A 390 14.26 12.96 -6.09
C LEU A 390 15.30 14.08 -6.12
N LYS A 391 15.92 14.30 -7.28
CA LYS A 391 16.83 15.42 -7.53
C LYS A 391 16.35 16.19 -8.76
N VAL A 392 16.04 17.46 -8.56
CA VAL A 392 15.43 18.35 -9.57
C VAL A 392 16.12 19.71 -9.57
N LYS A 393 16.11 20.37 -10.73
CA LYS A 393 16.59 21.74 -10.90
C LYS A 393 15.68 22.72 -10.16
N ARG A 394 16.24 23.85 -9.72
CA ARG A 394 15.48 24.96 -9.12
C ARG A 394 14.46 25.47 -10.14
N GLY A 395 13.19 25.56 -9.74
CA GLY A 395 12.10 25.98 -10.61
C GLY A 395 11.63 24.90 -11.60
N THR A 396 11.96 23.62 -11.41
CA THR A 396 11.20 22.50 -11.99
C THR A 396 9.86 22.34 -11.26
N ILE A 397 9.93 22.25 -9.93
CA ILE A 397 8.76 22.36 -9.04
C ILE A 397 8.53 23.85 -8.76
N ILE A 398 7.26 24.28 -8.82
CA ILE A 398 6.80 25.66 -8.63
C ILE A 398 5.62 25.72 -7.65
N SER A 399 5.29 26.91 -7.16
CA SER A 399 4.06 27.15 -6.40
C SER A 399 2.82 27.13 -7.31
N SER A 400 1.64 27.10 -6.69
CA SER A 400 0.35 27.19 -7.42
C SER A 400 -0.01 28.62 -7.81
N ASP A 401 0.61 29.61 -7.19
CA ASP A 401 0.55 31.04 -7.52
C ASP A 401 1.49 31.41 -8.69
N GLU A 402 2.63 30.72 -8.86
CA GLU A 402 3.50 30.85 -10.04
C GLU A 402 2.86 30.31 -11.34
N LEU A 403 1.75 29.58 -11.28
CA LEU A 403 1.09 28.97 -12.44
C LEU A 403 0.70 29.96 -13.55
N SER A 404 0.38 31.21 -13.23
CA SER A 404 0.03 32.23 -14.24
C SER A 404 1.25 32.84 -14.94
N LEU A 405 2.47 32.56 -14.47
CA LEU A 405 3.72 33.05 -15.04
C LEU A 405 4.27 32.16 -16.16
N HIS A 406 3.60 31.04 -16.46
CA HIS A 406 4.06 30.03 -17.40
C HIS A 406 3.03 29.72 -18.49
N PRO A 407 3.47 29.43 -19.74
CA PRO A 407 2.60 28.95 -20.80
C PRO A 407 1.84 27.67 -20.41
N GLU A 408 0.56 27.57 -20.75
CA GLU A 408 -0.29 26.46 -20.29
C GLU A 408 0.22 25.08 -20.71
N ASN A 409 0.80 24.95 -21.90
CA ASN A 409 1.41 23.71 -22.39
C ASN A 409 2.71 23.31 -21.64
N GLN A 410 3.28 24.21 -20.84
CA GLN A 410 4.42 23.91 -19.95
C GLN A 410 3.99 23.46 -18.55
N ILE A 411 2.70 23.52 -18.20
CA ILE A 411 2.21 23.27 -16.84
C ILE A 411 1.75 21.82 -16.66
N VAL A 412 2.23 21.21 -15.58
CA VAL A 412 1.71 19.96 -15.00
C VAL A 412 1.32 20.22 -13.54
N ILE A 413 0.15 19.72 -13.13
CA ILE A 413 -0.34 19.80 -11.75
C ILE A 413 -0.52 18.36 -11.24
N LEU A 414 0.32 17.94 -10.30
CA LEU A 414 0.16 16.67 -9.58
C LEU A 414 -0.85 16.87 -8.45
N ALA A 415 -1.91 16.06 -8.38
CA ALA A 415 -3.00 16.25 -7.44
C ALA A 415 -3.41 14.96 -6.72
N THR A 416 -3.69 15.06 -5.41
CA THR A 416 -4.49 14.04 -4.69
C THR A 416 -5.96 14.15 -5.04
N GLY A 417 -6.75 13.11 -4.76
CA GLY A 417 -8.20 13.11 -5.00
C GLY A 417 -8.67 12.25 -6.16
N ALA A 418 -7.86 11.27 -6.60
CA ALA A 418 -8.18 10.43 -7.76
C ALA A 418 -9.34 9.44 -7.52
N GLN A 419 -9.68 9.16 -6.26
CA GLN A 419 -10.88 8.41 -5.87
C GLN A 419 -12.14 9.30 -5.74
N GLY A 420 -12.00 10.62 -5.95
CA GLY A 420 -13.08 11.58 -5.76
C GLY A 420 -13.32 11.97 -4.30
N ASP A 421 -12.31 11.79 -3.44
CA ASP A 421 -12.35 12.15 -2.02
C ASP A 421 -12.70 13.65 -1.85
N GLU A 422 -13.76 13.96 -1.11
CA GLU A 422 -14.39 15.30 -1.12
C GLU A 422 -13.41 16.45 -0.80
N PHE A 423 -12.62 16.30 0.26
CA PHE A 423 -11.67 17.33 0.69
C PHE A 423 -10.36 17.34 -0.09
N ALA A 424 -10.14 16.41 -1.03
CA ALA A 424 -8.87 16.30 -1.77
C ALA A 424 -8.76 17.32 -2.92
N ALA A 425 -7.53 17.50 -3.43
CA ALA A 425 -7.21 18.59 -4.33
C ALA A 425 -8.04 18.57 -5.62
N LEU A 426 -8.12 17.41 -6.28
CA LEU A 426 -8.77 17.24 -7.59
C LEU A 426 -10.30 17.36 -7.51
N MET A 427 -10.93 16.89 -6.42
CA MET A 427 -12.38 17.03 -6.21
C MET A 427 -12.77 18.51 -6.02
N ARG A 428 -12.06 19.24 -5.16
CA ARG A 428 -12.24 20.69 -4.99
C ARG A 428 -11.96 21.50 -6.28
N MET A 429 -11.03 21.05 -7.13
CA MET A 429 -10.84 21.65 -8.46
C MET A 429 -12.06 21.42 -9.34
N SER A 430 -12.63 20.20 -9.31
CA SER A 430 -13.85 19.86 -10.04
C SER A 430 -15.07 20.67 -9.56
N GLN A 431 -15.18 20.95 -8.25
CA GLN A 431 -16.24 21.77 -7.65
C GLN A 431 -16.01 23.29 -7.78
N LYS A 432 -14.85 23.73 -8.31
CA LYS A 432 -14.40 25.14 -8.42
C LYS A 432 -14.04 25.82 -7.08
N GLU A 433 -13.95 25.05 -6.01
CA GLU A 433 -13.60 25.50 -4.65
C GLU A 433 -12.09 25.65 -4.43
N HIS A 434 -11.27 25.06 -5.31
CA HIS A 434 -9.81 25.09 -5.17
C HIS A 434 -9.22 26.50 -5.43
N LYS A 435 -8.92 27.21 -4.34
CA LYS A 435 -8.49 28.63 -4.29
C LYS A 435 -7.66 29.14 -5.47
N LEU A 436 -6.59 28.42 -5.84
CA LEU A 436 -5.63 28.84 -6.87
C LEU A 436 -5.77 28.11 -8.23
N VAL A 437 -6.57 27.04 -8.32
CA VAL A 437 -6.59 26.17 -9.50
C VAL A 437 -8.02 25.90 -9.94
N LYS A 438 -8.42 26.56 -11.03
CA LYS A 438 -9.72 26.35 -11.70
C LYS A 438 -9.50 25.53 -12.98
N ILE A 439 -10.39 24.58 -13.24
CA ILE A 439 -10.39 23.80 -14.49
C ILE A 439 -10.74 24.72 -15.67
N LYS A 440 -10.11 24.50 -16.81
CA LYS A 440 -10.29 25.24 -18.07
C LYS A 440 -10.61 24.28 -19.21
N LYS A 441 -11.37 24.77 -20.19
CA LYS A 441 -11.57 24.08 -21.48
C LYS A 441 -10.22 23.87 -22.16
N GLY A 442 -9.85 22.62 -22.42
CA GLY A 442 -8.56 22.25 -23.02
C GLY A 442 -7.51 21.72 -22.03
N ASP A 443 -7.77 21.76 -20.72
CA ASP A 443 -7.00 20.96 -19.76
C ASP A 443 -7.09 19.46 -20.11
N THR A 444 -6.01 18.71 -19.88
CA THR A 444 -6.03 17.24 -19.91
C THR A 444 -5.93 16.72 -18.47
N VAL A 445 -6.98 16.07 -17.96
CA VAL A 445 -6.94 15.40 -16.66
C VAL A 445 -6.59 13.93 -16.85
N LEU A 446 -5.54 13.48 -16.18
CA LEU A 446 -5.03 12.11 -16.23
C LEU A 446 -5.24 11.44 -14.87
N LEU A 447 -6.09 10.41 -14.82
CA LEU A 447 -6.31 9.60 -13.62
C LEU A 447 -5.38 8.38 -13.68
N SER A 448 -4.26 8.44 -12.96
CA SER A 448 -3.18 7.43 -12.93
C SER A 448 -3.37 6.37 -11.82
N SER A 449 -4.64 6.15 -11.45
CA SER A 449 -5.10 5.17 -10.48
C SER A 449 -6.22 4.31 -11.07
N SER A 450 -6.33 3.06 -10.62
CA SER A 450 -7.59 2.31 -10.61
C SER A 450 -8.63 3.00 -9.69
N VAL A 451 -9.88 2.50 -9.72
CA VAL A 451 -10.88 2.79 -8.67
C VAL A 451 -10.78 1.70 -7.60
N ILE A 452 -10.77 2.09 -6.33
CA ILE A 452 -10.94 1.18 -5.20
C ILE A 452 -12.44 0.84 -5.09
N PRO A 453 -12.84 -0.44 -4.93
CA PRO A 453 -14.24 -0.82 -4.79
C PRO A 453 -14.98 0.01 -3.73
N GLY A 454 -16.18 0.50 -4.09
CA GLY A 454 -16.98 1.44 -3.30
C GLY A 454 -16.87 2.90 -3.77
N ASN A 455 -15.70 3.31 -4.29
CA ASN A 455 -15.47 4.70 -4.74
C ASN A 455 -16.03 5.01 -6.14
N GLU A 456 -16.71 4.07 -6.81
CA GLU A 456 -17.20 4.26 -8.19
C GLU A 456 -18.11 5.49 -8.33
N LYS A 457 -19.00 5.72 -7.35
CA LYS A 457 -19.92 6.88 -7.32
C LYS A 457 -19.13 8.19 -7.24
N SER A 458 -18.13 8.25 -6.35
CA SER A 458 -17.28 9.43 -6.11
C SER A 458 -16.38 9.73 -7.30
N VAL A 459 -15.79 8.71 -7.91
CA VAL A 459 -15.02 8.83 -9.16
C VAL A 459 -15.90 9.25 -10.34
N GLN A 460 -17.15 8.79 -10.43
CA GLN A 460 -18.06 9.23 -11.49
C GLN A 460 -18.47 10.70 -11.28
N LYS A 461 -18.85 11.11 -10.07
CA LYS A 461 -19.10 12.52 -9.69
C LYS A 461 -17.91 13.41 -10.07
N LEU A 462 -16.68 12.95 -9.82
CA LEU A 462 -15.46 13.63 -10.21
C LEU A 462 -15.34 13.78 -11.75
N LYS A 463 -15.48 12.67 -12.50
CA LYS A 463 -15.41 12.67 -13.96
C LYS A 463 -16.46 13.60 -14.60
N ASP A 464 -17.69 13.58 -14.08
CA ASP A 464 -18.77 14.45 -14.53
C ASP A 464 -18.44 15.93 -14.32
N ASN A 465 -18.02 16.31 -13.11
CA ASN A 465 -17.67 17.69 -12.76
C ASN A 465 -16.52 18.24 -13.62
N LEU A 466 -15.49 17.42 -13.90
CA LEU A 466 -14.37 17.79 -14.76
C LEU A 466 -14.81 17.91 -16.24
N SER A 467 -15.60 16.96 -16.73
CA SER A 467 -16.10 16.93 -18.12
C SER A 467 -17.02 18.12 -18.42
N ARG A 468 -17.90 18.49 -17.48
CA ARG A 468 -18.77 19.68 -17.56
C ARG A 468 -18.00 21.01 -17.65
N GLN A 469 -16.71 21.01 -17.36
CA GLN A 469 -15.82 22.18 -17.49
C GLN A 469 -14.94 22.14 -18.75
N GLY A 470 -15.12 21.14 -19.62
CA GLY A 470 -14.42 21.02 -20.90
C GLY A 470 -12.99 20.48 -20.79
N ALA A 471 -12.65 19.80 -19.70
CA ALA A 471 -11.41 19.05 -19.59
C ALA A 471 -11.49 17.71 -20.35
N LYS A 472 -10.41 17.32 -21.02
CA LYS A 472 -10.26 15.98 -21.61
C LYS A 472 -9.79 15.01 -20.52
N ILE A 473 -10.57 13.98 -20.22
CA ILE A 473 -10.18 12.95 -19.24
C ILE A 473 -9.46 11.79 -19.95
N VAL A 474 -8.40 11.29 -19.32
CA VAL A 474 -7.71 10.03 -19.64
C VAL A 474 -7.60 9.22 -18.36
N HIS A 475 -7.89 7.91 -18.39
CA HIS A 475 -7.85 7.04 -17.22
C HIS A 475 -7.51 5.60 -17.58
N TYR A 476 -7.14 4.77 -16.60
CA TYR A 476 -6.70 3.37 -16.79
C TYR A 476 -7.59 2.56 -17.76
N GLY A 477 -8.91 2.62 -17.64
CA GLY A 477 -9.85 1.91 -18.53
C GLY A 477 -9.90 2.37 -19.99
N VAL A 478 -9.12 3.37 -20.41
CA VAL A 478 -8.98 3.81 -21.83
C VAL A 478 -7.53 4.01 -22.27
N ALA A 479 -6.55 3.84 -21.37
CA ALA A 479 -5.12 3.96 -21.67
C ALA A 479 -4.29 3.32 -20.55
N ASN A 480 -3.15 2.70 -20.89
CA ASN A 480 -2.31 1.99 -19.92
C ASN A 480 -1.46 2.96 -19.06
N VAL A 481 -2.15 3.73 -18.21
CA VAL A 481 -1.62 4.85 -17.40
C VAL A 481 -1.61 4.57 -15.90
N HIS A 482 -1.81 3.30 -15.54
CA HIS A 482 -1.80 2.79 -14.17
C HIS A 482 -1.31 1.34 -14.19
N SER A 483 -0.51 0.99 -13.19
CA SER A 483 -0.28 -0.40 -12.78
C SER A 483 -0.51 -0.53 -11.27
N SER A 484 -0.81 -1.75 -10.85
CA SER A 484 -1.00 -2.11 -9.45
C SER A 484 0.34 -2.36 -8.74
N GLY A 485 0.31 -2.50 -7.42
CA GLY A 485 1.46 -2.91 -6.62
C GLY A 485 1.56 -4.41 -6.36
N HIS A 486 0.51 -5.17 -6.68
CA HIS A 486 0.34 -6.55 -6.25
C HIS A 486 0.28 -7.51 -7.45
N SER A 487 0.86 -8.70 -7.27
CA SER A 487 1.07 -9.71 -8.29
C SER A 487 -0.23 -10.29 -8.84
N TYR A 488 -0.30 -10.43 -10.17
CA TYR A 488 -1.35 -11.17 -10.85
C TYR A 488 -1.04 -12.68 -10.81
N GLN A 489 -2.01 -13.52 -11.19
CA GLN A 489 -1.96 -14.98 -11.02
C GLN A 489 -0.66 -15.63 -11.54
N GLY A 490 -0.14 -15.20 -12.69
CA GLY A 490 1.08 -15.73 -13.30
C GLY A 490 2.38 -15.27 -12.63
N GLU A 491 2.39 -14.09 -12.01
CA GLU A 491 3.49 -13.64 -11.13
C GLU A 491 3.51 -14.49 -9.85
N VAL A 492 2.33 -14.71 -9.25
CA VAL A 492 2.14 -15.57 -8.07
C VAL A 492 2.57 -17.01 -8.36
N GLU A 493 2.08 -17.62 -9.45
CA GLU A 493 2.52 -18.95 -9.90
C GLU A 493 4.04 -19.06 -10.01
N TRP A 494 4.70 -18.03 -10.57
CA TRP A 494 6.15 -18.02 -10.73
C TRP A 494 6.87 -17.92 -9.37
N ILE A 495 6.40 -17.08 -8.45
CA ILE A 495 6.93 -16.97 -7.08
C ILE A 495 6.90 -18.34 -6.39
N HIS A 496 5.77 -19.05 -6.43
CA HIS A 496 5.66 -20.40 -5.86
C HIS A 496 6.60 -21.42 -6.54
N LYS A 497 6.64 -21.45 -7.88
CA LYS A 497 7.52 -22.34 -8.67
C LYS A 497 9.02 -22.12 -8.39
N MET A 498 9.39 -20.90 -7.99
CA MET A 498 10.75 -20.54 -7.60
C MET A 498 11.04 -20.82 -6.13
N ILE A 499 10.21 -20.37 -5.19
CA ILE A 499 10.45 -20.50 -3.74
C ILE A 499 10.30 -21.96 -3.26
N ARG A 500 9.34 -22.71 -3.81
CA ARG A 500 9.07 -24.13 -3.48
C ARG A 500 8.94 -24.39 -1.97
N PRO A 501 8.05 -23.67 -1.26
CA PRO A 501 7.90 -23.81 0.17
C PRO A 501 7.26 -25.15 0.55
N ARG A 502 7.56 -25.66 1.75
CA ARG A 502 6.91 -26.88 2.28
C ARG A 502 5.43 -26.64 2.62
N PHE A 503 5.12 -25.47 3.19
CA PHE A 503 3.77 -25.05 3.58
C PHE A 503 3.46 -23.66 3.02
N PHE A 504 2.17 -23.35 2.88
CA PHE A 504 1.71 -22.05 2.40
C PHE A 504 0.57 -21.49 3.25
N ILE A 505 0.64 -20.18 3.51
CA ILE A 505 -0.38 -19.40 4.20
C ILE A 505 -0.62 -18.14 3.36
N PRO A 506 -1.72 -18.02 2.59
CA PRO A 506 -2.02 -16.80 1.87
C PRO A 506 -2.30 -15.64 2.83
N VAL A 507 -1.81 -14.45 2.48
CA VAL A 507 -2.03 -13.20 3.24
C VAL A 507 -2.34 -12.04 2.29
N HIS A 508 -2.70 -10.89 2.83
CA HIS A 508 -3.07 -9.67 2.09
C HIS A 508 -4.22 -9.92 1.08
N GLY A 509 -5.45 -10.06 1.60
CA GLY A 509 -6.64 -10.22 0.76
C GLY A 509 -7.89 -10.73 1.50
N ASN A 510 -9.05 -10.48 0.90
CA ASN A 510 -10.34 -11.02 1.32
C ASN A 510 -10.38 -12.56 1.20
N HIS A 511 -11.23 -13.27 1.95
CA HIS A 511 -11.29 -14.76 1.97
C HIS A 511 -11.23 -15.41 0.59
N TYR A 512 -11.99 -14.87 -0.37
CA TYR A 512 -12.01 -15.35 -1.76
C TYR A 512 -10.64 -15.26 -2.44
N MET A 513 -9.91 -14.15 -2.25
CA MET A 513 -8.55 -13.99 -2.77
C MET A 513 -7.59 -14.99 -2.10
N LEU A 514 -7.71 -15.18 -0.79
CA LEU A 514 -6.90 -16.17 -0.05
C LEU A 514 -7.15 -17.60 -0.56
N ARG A 515 -8.41 -17.95 -0.86
CA ARG A 515 -8.80 -19.23 -1.48
C ARG A 515 -8.24 -19.40 -2.89
N VAL A 516 -8.37 -18.40 -3.77
CA VAL A 516 -7.80 -18.46 -5.12
C VAL A 516 -6.27 -18.56 -5.08
N HIS A 517 -5.60 -17.92 -4.11
CA HIS A 517 -4.15 -18.10 -3.92
C HIS A 517 -3.82 -19.54 -3.47
N ALA A 518 -4.61 -20.15 -2.59
CA ALA A 518 -4.46 -21.56 -2.23
C ALA A 518 -4.67 -22.49 -3.45
N GLU A 519 -5.64 -22.21 -4.31
CA GLU A 519 -5.87 -22.93 -5.56
C GLU A 519 -4.70 -22.79 -6.54
N VAL A 520 -4.10 -21.60 -6.67
CA VAL A 520 -2.87 -21.39 -7.44
C VAL A 520 -1.70 -22.19 -6.87
N ALA A 521 -1.53 -22.20 -5.54
CA ALA A 521 -0.49 -22.99 -4.88
C ALA A 521 -0.68 -24.50 -5.13
N MET A 522 -1.92 -25.01 -5.11
CA MET A 522 -2.25 -26.39 -5.50
C MET A 522 -1.95 -26.66 -6.98
N GLY A 523 -2.34 -25.76 -7.87
CA GLY A 523 -2.10 -25.85 -9.32
C GLY A 523 -0.62 -25.95 -9.71
N VAL A 524 0.30 -25.51 -8.84
CA VAL A 524 1.76 -25.60 -9.07
C VAL A 524 2.46 -26.68 -8.24
N GLY A 525 1.73 -27.49 -7.45
CA GLY A 525 2.26 -28.68 -6.76
C GLY A 525 2.07 -28.72 -5.23
N LEU A 526 1.62 -27.64 -4.60
CA LEU A 526 0.82 -27.62 -3.36
C LEU A 526 -0.02 -28.87 -2.99
N PRO A 527 0.37 -29.77 -2.06
CA PRO A 527 -0.62 -30.65 -1.45
C PRO A 527 -1.56 -29.81 -0.58
N GLU A 528 -2.88 -29.94 -0.74
CA GLU A 528 -3.90 -29.17 0.01
C GLU A 528 -3.64 -29.17 1.54
N LYS A 529 -3.31 -30.34 2.09
CA LYS A 529 -2.95 -30.54 3.52
C LYS A 529 -1.72 -29.76 4.02
N ASN A 530 -0.97 -29.13 3.12
CA ASN A 530 0.18 -28.27 3.44
C ASN A 530 -0.18 -26.77 3.38
N ILE A 531 -1.44 -26.43 3.07
CA ILE A 531 -1.93 -25.06 2.94
C ILE A 531 -2.91 -24.77 4.09
N VAL A 532 -2.78 -23.59 4.70
CA VAL A 532 -3.74 -23.09 5.70
C VAL A 532 -4.23 -21.72 5.26
N VAL A 533 -5.49 -21.63 4.84
CA VAL A 533 -6.20 -20.36 4.60
C VAL A 533 -6.74 -19.85 5.95
N PRO A 534 -6.27 -18.70 6.46
CA PRO A 534 -6.60 -18.26 7.82
C PRO A 534 -7.64 -17.14 7.87
N ASP A 535 -8.46 -17.16 8.92
CA ASP A 535 -9.26 -16.01 9.34
C ASP A 535 -8.44 -15.11 10.30
N ASN A 536 -8.82 -13.85 10.50
CA ASN A 536 -8.16 -12.97 11.47
C ASN A 536 -8.15 -13.56 12.89
N GLY A 537 -7.01 -13.51 13.56
CA GLY A 537 -6.76 -14.11 14.87
C GLY A 537 -6.53 -15.63 14.86
N SER A 538 -6.50 -16.29 13.70
CA SER A 538 -6.21 -17.72 13.59
C SER A 538 -4.85 -18.06 14.22
N ILE A 539 -4.78 -19.13 15.01
CA ILE A 539 -3.53 -19.60 15.61
C ILE A 539 -3.04 -20.80 14.81
N ILE A 540 -2.01 -20.60 13.99
CA ILE A 540 -1.46 -21.60 13.07
C ILE A 540 -0.17 -22.14 13.70
N GLU A 541 -0.06 -23.45 13.87
CA GLU A 541 1.13 -24.08 14.47
C GLU A 541 1.83 -25.02 13.49
N ILE A 542 3.16 -24.95 13.49
CA ILE A 542 4.05 -25.90 12.83
C ILE A 542 4.71 -26.75 13.92
N SER A 543 4.56 -28.06 13.81
CA SER A 543 4.93 -29.06 14.82
C SER A 543 5.61 -30.28 14.15
N ASP A 544 5.99 -31.28 14.95
CA ASP A 544 6.75 -32.47 14.51
C ASP A 544 8.02 -32.06 13.73
N GLN A 545 8.87 -31.24 14.35
CA GLN A 545 10.13 -30.75 13.75
C GLN A 545 9.94 -30.10 12.36
N GLY A 546 8.83 -29.36 12.20
CA GLY A 546 8.45 -28.71 10.93
C GLY A 546 7.86 -29.65 9.88
N ARG A 547 7.36 -30.84 10.24
CA ARG A 547 6.73 -31.79 9.31
C ARG A 547 5.22 -31.65 9.21
N LYS A 548 4.56 -31.00 10.19
CA LYS A 548 3.11 -30.83 10.25
C LYS A 548 2.74 -29.37 10.46
N ILE A 549 1.78 -28.87 9.69
CA ILE A 549 1.09 -27.58 9.92
C ILE A 549 -0.37 -27.84 10.32
N GLY A 550 -0.99 -26.92 11.05
CA GLY A 550 -2.43 -26.90 11.28
C GLY A 550 -2.90 -25.69 12.08
N ALA A 551 -4.18 -25.35 12.01
CA ALA A 551 -4.79 -24.32 12.86
C ALA A 551 -5.35 -24.94 14.15
N LEU A 552 -5.26 -24.20 15.26
CA LEU A 552 -5.95 -24.52 16.51
C LEU A 552 -7.43 -24.15 16.44
N LYS A 553 -8.22 -24.58 17.43
CA LYS A 553 -9.61 -24.13 17.61
C LYS A 553 -9.71 -22.76 18.28
N GLN A 554 -8.67 -22.37 19.01
CA GLN A 554 -8.57 -21.11 19.73
C GLN A 554 -8.16 -19.98 18.76
N ASN A 555 -8.59 -18.75 19.07
CA ASN A 555 -8.34 -17.56 18.28
C ASN A 555 -7.75 -16.45 19.18
N ALA A 556 -6.72 -15.76 18.68
CA ALA A 556 -5.95 -14.74 19.38
C ALA A 556 -6.69 -13.39 19.56
N GLY A 557 -7.81 -13.20 18.86
CA GLY A 557 -8.59 -11.98 18.81
C GLY A 557 -8.82 -11.51 17.38
N SER A 558 -10.06 -11.14 17.09
CA SER A 558 -10.51 -10.64 15.79
C SER A 558 -11.49 -9.46 15.92
N ARG A 559 -11.45 -8.75 17.07
CA ARG A 559 -12.35 -7.61 17.32
C ARG A 559 -12.05 -6.46 16.36
N VAL A 560 -13.09 -5.79 15.88
CA VAL A 560 -12.93 -4.56 15.09
C VAL A 560 -12.56 -3.43 16.04
N VAL A 561 -11.30 -3.00 16.02
CA VAL A 561 -10.83 -1.87 16.83
C VAL A 561 -10.85 -0.60 15.98
N MET A 562 -11.68 0.37 16.37
CA MET A 562 -11.95 1.58 15.60
C MET A 562 -11.29 2.80 16.22
N VAL A 563 -11.08 3.84 15.41
CA VAL A 563 -10.45 5.11 15.79
C VAL A 563 -11.31 6.28 15.30
N ASP A 564 -11.56 7.24 16.20
CA ASP A 564 -12.21 8.53 15.93
C ASP A 564 -11.25 9.62 16.45
N GLY A 565 -10.69 10.42 15.54
CA GLY A 565 -9.63 11.38 15.79
C GLY A 565 -8.30 10.76 16.25
N LEU A 566 -7.84 11.16 17.43
CA LEU A 566 -6.56 10.72 18.02
C LEU A 566 -6.73 9.60 19.07
N GLY A 567 -7.97 9.22 19.42
CA GLY A 567 -8.23 8.25 20.49
C GLY A 567 -8.62 6.87 19.97
N THR A 568 -7.97 5.81 20.47
CA THR A 568 -8.49 4.44 20.34
C THR A 568 -9.59 4.18 21.40
N ASN A 569 -10.63 5.01 21.38
CA ASN A 569 -11.81 4.74 22.19
C ASN A 569 -12.55 3.54 21.60
N ASN A 570 -13.08 2.66 22.45
CA ASN A 570 -14.03 1.64 22.00
C ASN A 570 -15.32 2.33 21.55
N ILE A 571 -15.39 2.70 20.26
CA ILE A 571 -16.63 3.06 19.59
C ILE A 571 -17.49 1.80 19.62
N GLN A 572 -18.42 1.73 20.57
CA GLN A 572 -19.31 0.58 20.69
C GLN A 572 -20.17 0.50 19.42
N GLU A 573 -20.54 -0.70 18.99
CA GLU A 573 -21.42 -0.91 17.82
C GLU A 573 -22.71 -0.08 17.91
N VAL A 574 -23.19 0.15 19.14
CA VAL A 574 -24.30 1.06 19.48
C VAL A 574 -24.08 2.48 18.91
N VAL A 575 -22.89 3.06 19.04
CA VAL A 575 -22.57 4.42 18.58
C VAL A 575 -22.55 4.53 17.06
N ILE A 576 -22.23 3.46 16.34
CA ILE A 576 -22.30 3.41 14.87
C ILE A 576 -23.73 3.14 14.39
N ARG A 577 -24.45 2.24 15.07
CA ARG A 577 -25.87 1.93 14.77
C ARG A 577 -26.81 3.11 15.07
N ASP A 578 -26.42 4.01 15.96
CA ASP A 578 -27.18 5.21 16.33
C ASP A 578 -26.73 6.47 15.53
N ARG A 579 -25.79 6.34 14.57
CA ARG A 579 -25.35 7.37 13.61
C ARG A 579 -26.09 7.23 12.27
#